data_AF-A0A0A9EPA0-F1
#
_entry.id   AF-A0A0A9EPA0-F1
#
_cell.length_a   1.000
_cell.length_b   1.000
_cell.length_c   1.000
_cell.angle_alpha   90.00
_cell.angle_beta   90.00
_cell.angle_gamma   90.00
#
_symmetry.space_group_name_H-M   'P 1'
#
loop_
_entity.id
_entity.type
_entity.pdbx_description
1 polymer ?
#
loop_
_entity_poly.entity_id
_entity_poly.type
_entity_poly.pdbx_seq_one_letter_code
_entity_poly.pdbx_strand_id
1 'polypeptide(L)'
;MAGIRLHVVAPLVLAAVKKCARDPSACVRKCAAYALCKLCDLLPDESTALKEIVDVLFADNSPGVVGASAVAFKSVCPSGLTLISKHFRRLCETVPEIEEWTQIILIEILL
;
A
#
# COMPACT_ATOMS: atom_id res chain seq x y z
N MET A 1 1.85 26.92 -4.69
CA MET A 1 2.11 26.97 -6.16
C MET A 1 2.94 25.79 -6.69
N ALA A 2 2.91 24.59 -6.07
CA ALA A 2 3.63 23.40 -6.56
C ALA A 2 2.71 22.25 -7.06
N GLY A 3 1.41 22.31 -6.79
CA GLY A 3 0.48 21.18 -7.05
C GLY A 3 0.19 20.88 -8.52
N ILE A 4 0.15 21.90 -9.40
CA ILE A 4 -0.21 21.72 -10.82
C ILE A 4 0.84 20.86 -11.56
N ARG A 5 2.13 20.98 -11.20
CA ARG A 5 3.19 20.15 -11.80
C ARG A 5 3.21 18.73 -11.25
N LEU A 6 2.55 18.47 -10.12
CA LEU A 6 2.58 17.17 -9.45
C LEU A 6 1.78 16.13 -10.22
N HIS A 7 0.62 16.50 -10.77
CA HIS A 7 -0.19 15.60 -11.62
C HIS A 7 0.55 15.17 -12.89
N VAL A 8 1.34 16.06 -13.50
CA VAL A 8 2.09 15.77 -14.72
C VAL A 8 3.19 14.72 -14.48
N VAL A 9 3.80 14.71 -13.29
CA VAL A 9 4.89 13.77 -12.95
C VAL A 9 4.35 12.50 -12.29
N ALA A 10 3.12 12.50 -11.76
CA ALA A 10 2.54 11.39 -11.03
C ALA A 10 2.58 10.03 -11.78
N PRO A 11 2.33 9.92 -13.10
CA PRO A 11 2.47 8.66 -13.82
C PRO A 11 3.91 8.10 -13.81
N LEU A 12 4.91 8.97 -13.89
CA LEU A 12 6.32 8.58 -13.78
C LEU A 12 6.63 8.08 -12.36
N VAL A 13 6.08 8.75 -11.34
CA VAL A 13 6.21 8.31 -9.94
C VAL A 13 5.54 6.96 -9.75
N LEU A 14 4.35 6.73 -10.33
CA LEU A 14 3.68 5.43 -10.28
C LEU A 14 4.54 4.31 -10.87
N ALA A 15 5.18 4.54 -12.02
CA ALA A 15 6.11 3.58 -12.61
C ALA A 15 7.31 3.29 -11.69
N ALA A 16 7.88 4.31 -11.04
CA ALA A 16 8.95 4.15 -10.07
C ALA A 16 8.49 3.38 -8.82
N VAL A 17 7.33 3.72 -8.26
CA VAL A 17 6.74 3.04 -7.09
C VAL A 17 6.45 1.57 -7.39
N LYS A 18 5.96 1.25 -8.60
CA LYS A 18 5.74 -0.14 -9.04
C LYS A 18 7.04 -0.95 -9.02
N LYS A 19 8.18 -0.33 -9.37
CA LYS A 19 9.51 -0.95 -9.25
C LYS A 19 9.95 -1.07 -7.78
N CYS A 20 9.79 0.00 -7.00
CA CYS A 20 10.15 0.03 -5.58
C CYS A 20 9.38 -0.99 -4.74
N ALA A 21 8.14 -1.34 -5.11
CA ALA A 21 7.36 -2.36 -4.44
C ALA A 21 7.98 -3.77 -4.52
N ARG A 22 8.98 -3.97 -5.38
CA ARG A 22 9.74 -5.23 -5.54
C ARG A 22 11.22 -5.07 -5.23
N ASP A 23 11.60 -3.97 -4.59
CA ASP A 23 12.99 -3.71 -4.21
C ASP A 23 13.49 -4.74 -3.18
N PRO A 24 14.76 -5.17 -3.21
CA PRO A 24 15.29 -6.09 -2.21
C PRO A 24 15.18 -5.55 -0.77
N SER A 25 15.25 -4.23 -0.58
CA SER A 25 15.17 -3.59 0.73
C SER A 25 13.73 -3.44 1.21
N ALA A 26 13.42 -4.01 2.38
CA ALA A 26 12.12 -3.84 3.03
C ALA A 26 11.80 -2.36 3.30
N CYS A 27 12.80 -1.54 3.62
CA CYS A 27 12.61 -0.10 3.84
C CYS A 27 12.11 0.60 2.56
N VAL A 28 12.63 0.23 1.39
CA VAL A 28 12.20 0.81 0.11
C VAL A 28 10.77 0.38 -0.21
N ARG A 29 10.42 -0.89 0.04
CA ARG A 29 9.04 -1.38 -0.14
C ARG A 29 8.05 -0.73 0.83
N LYS A 30 8.45 -0.49 2.09
CA LYS A 30 7.67 0.27 3.09
C LYS A 30 7.42 1.70 2.60
N CYS A 31 8.43 2.38 2.06
CA CYS A 31 8.26 3.71 1.46
C CYS A 31 7.35 3.68 0.21
N ALA A 32 7.46 2.64 -0.63
CA ALA A 32 6.58 2.47 -1.78
C ALA A 32 5.11 2.36 -1.36
N ALA A 33 4.80 1.63 -0.29
CA ALA A 33 3.46 1.52 0.27
C ALA A 33 2.90 2.90 0.67
N TYR A 34 3.64 3.69 1.45
CA TYR A 34 3.18 5.03 1.85
C TYR A 34 3.02 6.00 0.68
N ALA A 35 3.83 5.87 -0.38
CA ALA A 35 3.69 6.71 -1.57
C ALA A 35 2.34 6.49 -2.29
N LEU A 36 1.74 5.30 -2.18
CA LEU A 36 0.45 4.98 -2.79
C LEU A 36 -0.68 5.86 -2.25
N CYS A 37 -0.64 6.24 -0.97
CA CYS A 37 -1.63 7.14 -0.38
C CYS A 37 -1.74 8.44 -1.16
N LYS A 38 -0.60 9.03 -1.54
CA LYS A 38 -0.59 10.29 -2.30
C LYS A 38 -0.88 10.08 -3.78
N LEU A 39 -0.43 8.97 -4.36
CA LEU A 39 -0.70 8.65 -5.76
C LEU A 39 -2.19 8.43 -6.02
N CYS A 40 -2.94 7.89 -5.05
CA CYS A 40 -4.39 7.75 -5.14
C CYS A 40 -5.09 9.09 -5.38
N ASP A 41 -4.66 10.15 -4.70
CA ASP A 41 -5.21 11.51 -4.91
C ASP A 41 -4.84 12.08 -6.27
N LEU A 42 -3.63 11.75 -6.78
CA LEU A 42 -3.07 12.36 -7.98
C LEU A 42 -3.49 11.66 -9.27
N LEU A 43 -3.85 10.38 -9.18
CA LEU A 43 -4.16 9.49 -10.31
C LEU A 43 -5.45 8.69 -10.04
N PRO A 44 -6.63 9.34 -10.00
CA PRO A 44 -7.89 8.66 -9.74
C PRO A 44 -8.23 7.59 -10.80
N ASP A 45 -7.77 7.79 -12.04
CA ASP A 45 -8.01 6.87 -13.17
C ASP A 45 -7.15 5.60 -13.10
N GLU A 46 -6.08 5.59 -12.31
CA GLU A 46 -5.13 4.47 -12.18
C GLU A 46 -5.48 3.53 -11.00
N SER A 47 -6.75 3.52 -10.58
CA SER A 47 -7.20 2.75 -9.41
C SER A 47 -6.88 1.26 -9.48
N THR A 48 -6.87 0.67 -10.67
CA THR A 48 -6.51 -0.73 -10.91
C THR A 48 -5.02 -0.97 -10.65
N ALA A 49 -4.15 -0.14 -11.23
CA ALA A 49 -2.71 -0.23 -11.05
C ALA A 49 -2.30 -0.02 -9.58
N LEU A 50 -2.94 0.91 -8.88
CA LEU A 50 -2.67 1.14 -7.45
C LEU A 50 -3.07 -0.08 -6.60
N LYS A 51 -4.24 -0.68 -6.86
CA LYS A 51 -4.70 -1.90 -6.18
C LYS A 51 -3.77 -3.08 -6.40
N GLU A 52 -3.24 -3.25 -7.63
CA GLU A 52 -2.24 -4.28 -7.92
C GLU A 52 -0.98 -4.13 -7.06
N ILE A 53 -0.51 -2.89 -6.84
CA ILE A 53 0.66 -2.66 -6.00
C ILE A 53 0.36 -2.96 -4.54
N VAL A 54 -0.83 -2.58 -4.03
CA VAL A 54 -1.28 -2.97 -2.67
C VAL A 54 -1.33 -4.49 -2.52
N ASP A 55 -1.88 -5.21 -3.50
CA ASP A 55 -1.92 -6.68 -3.51
C ASP A 55 -0.52 -7.31 -3.44
N VAL A 56 0.44 -6.77 -4.19
CA VAL A 56 1.84 -7.19 -4.12
C VAL A 56 2.43 -6.97 -2.73
N LEU A 57 2.19 -5.80 -2.12
CA LEU A 57 2.79 -5.43 -0.85
C LEU A 57 2.13 -6.13 0.36
N PHE A 58 0.86 -6.52 0.29
CA PHE A 58 0.28 -7.39 1.32
C PHE A 58 0.85 -8.81 1.33
N ALA A 59 1.40 -9.26 0.20
CA ALA A 59 2.11 -10.53 0.12
C ALA A 59 3.55 -10.47 0.67
N ASP A 60 3.98 -9.34 1.24
CA ASP A 60 5.36 -9.13 1.70
C ASP A 60 5.69 -9.92 2.98
N ASN A 61 6.95 -10.35 3.09
CA ASN A 61 7.45 -11.09 4.25
C ASN A 61 7.81 -10.17 5.43
N SER A 62 7.97 -8.86 5.21
CA SER A 62 8.27 -7.92 6.26
C SER A 62 6.99 -7.38 6.92
N PRO A 63 6.79 -7.56 8.24
CA PRO A 63 5.63 -7.01 8.95
C PRO A 63 5.51 -5.49 8.78
N GLY A 64 6.64 -4.78 8.76
CA GLY A 64 6.66 -3.32 8.54
C GLY A 64 6.15 -2.89 7.16
N VAL A 65 6.32 -3.73 6.13
CA VAL A 65 5.75 -3.48 4.79
C VAL A 65 4.26 -3.80 4.79
N VAL A 66 3.85 -4.90 5.41
CA VAL A 66 2.43 -5.28 5.55
C VAL A 66 1.65 -4.19 6.30
N GLY A 67 2.19 -3.67 7.40
CA GLY A 67 1.60 -2.56 8.15
C GLY A 67 1.45 -1.29 7.32
N ALA A 68 2.47 -0.90 6.55
CA ALA A 68 2.36 0.24 5.64
C ALA A 68 1.38 -0.01 4.48
N SER A 69 1.25 -1.26 4.04
CA SER A 69 0.27 -1.67 3.01
C SER A 69 -1.17 -1.54 3.51
N ALA A 70 -1.42 -1.80 4.80
CA ALA A 70 -2.72 -1.56 5.43
C ALA A 70 -3.13 -0.07 5.36
N VAL A 71 -2.17 0.84 5.57
CA VAL A 71 -2.37 2.29 5.40
C VAL A 71 -2.73 2.62 3.95
N ALA A 72 -1.95 2.08 3.01
CA ALA A 72 -2.21 2.27 1.58
C ALA A 72 -3.58 1.74 1.16
N PHE A 73 -3.99 0.58 1.69
CA PHE A 73 -5.29 -0.03 1.42
C PHE A 73 -6.46 0.88 1.82
N LYS A 74 -6.42 1.51 3.01
CA LYS A 74 -7.48 2.44 3.44
C LYS A 74 -7.62 3.64 2.50
N SER A 75 -6.53 4.11 1.89
CA SER A 75 -6.57 5.19 0.90
C SER A 75 -7.03 4.73 -0.49
N VAL A 76 -6.47 3.62 -0.98
CA VAL A 76 -6.63 3.19 -2.38
C VAL A 76 -7.92 2.41 -2.63
N CYS A 77 -8.30 1.54 -1.69
CA CYS A 77 -9.41 0.62 -1.90
C CYS A 77 -10.06 0.18 -0.58
N PRO A 78 -10.67 1.11 0.18
CA PRO A 78 -11.22 0.81 1.51
C PRO A 78 -12.32 -0.27 1.48
N SER A 79 -13.02 -0.45 0.36
CA SER A 79 -14.05 -1.49 0.17
C SER A 79 -13.54 -2.77 -0.51
N GLY A 80 -12.22 -2.93 -0.67
CA GLY A 80 -11.58 -4.01 -1.43
C GLY A 80 -11.55 -5.36 -0.71
N LEU A 81 -12.70 -5.89 -0.28
CA LEU A 81 -12.79 -7.15 0.48
C LEU A 81 -12.20 -8.37 -0.24
N THR A 82 -12.23 -8.39 -1.57
CA THR A 82 -11.63 -9.47 -2.38
C THR A 82 -10.11 -9.53 -2.24
N LEU A 83 -9.47 -8.39 -1.99
CA LEU A 83 -8.03 -8.28 -1.83
C LEU A 83 -7.63 -8.70 -0.40
N ILE A 84 -8.44 -8.34 0.60
CA ILE A 84 -8.26 -8.80 1.98
C ILE A 84 -8.48 -10.31 2.09
N SER A 85 -9.55 -10.85 1.49
CA SER A 85 -9.86 -12.28 1.59
C SER A 85 -8.76 -13.18 1.04
N LYS A 86 -8.04 -12.71 0.00
CA LYS A 86 -6.87 -13.39 -0.57
C LYS A 86 -5.72 -13.54 0.43
N HIS A 87 -5.51 -12.57 1.32
CA HIS A 87 -4.39 -12.52 2.27
C HIS A 87 -4.79 -12.76 3.74
N PHE A 88 -6.09 -12.90 4.03
CA PHE A 88 -6.66 -12.82 5.37
C PHE A 88 -5.91 -13.62 6.44
N ARG A 89 -5.69 -14.92 6.21
CA ARG A 89 -5.00 -15.80 7.19
C ARG A 89 -3.62 -15.27 7.53
N ARG A 90 -2.83 -14.93 6.51
CA ARG A 90 -1.47 -14.41 6.67
C ARG A 90 -1.48 -13.05 7.37
N LEU A 91 -2.43 -12.18 7.04
CA LEU A 91 -2.58 -10.90 7.72
C LEU A 91 -2.84 -11.12 9.21
N CYS A 92 -3.78 -11.98 9.59
CA CYS A 92 -4.05 -12.33 10.99
C CYS A 92 -2.80 -12.88 11.72
N GLU A 93 -2.03 -13.76 11.07
CA GLU A 93 -0.78 -14.30 11.62
C GLU A 93 0.30 -13.23 11.79
N THR A 94 0.34 -12.23 10.90
CA THR A 94 1.36 -11.17 10.90
C THR A 94 1.05 -10.02 11.87
N VAL A 95 -0.22 -9.78 12.21
CA VAL A 95 -0.69 -8.72 13.14
C VAL A 95 0.22 -8.53 14.37
N PRO A 96 0.59 -9.56 15.17
CA PRO A 96 1.39 -9.38 16.38
C PRO A 96 2.82 -8.85 16.12
N GLU A 97 3.33 -8.98 14.90
CA GLU A 97 4.69 -8.56 14.52
C GLU A 97 4.73 -7.15 13.92
N ILE A 98 3.58 -6.52 13.69
CA ILE A 98 3.46 -5.21 13.07
C ILE A 98 3.65 -4.09 14.12
N GLU A 99 4.28 -3.00 13.71
CA GLU A 99 4.41 -1.75 14.48
C GLU A 99 3.05 -1.22 14.95
N GLU A 100 2.98 -0.75 16.20
CA GLU A 100 1.75 -0.51 16.96
C GLU A 100 0.75 0.40 16.22
N TRP A 101 1.23 1.47 15.60
CA TRP A 101 0.37 2.41 14.87
C TRP A 101 -0.29 1.78 13.64
N THR A 102 0.44 0.97 12.90
CA THR A 102 -0.08 0.26 11.72
C THR A 102 -0.85 -1.00 12.10
N GLN A 103 -0.59 -1.57 13.28
CA GLN A 103 -1.30 -2.73 13.80
C GLN A 103 -2.77 -2.41 14.05
N ILE A 104 -3.08 -1.26 14.68
CA ILE A 104 -4.45 -0.79 14.89
C ILE A 104 -5.20 -0.69 13.56
N ILE A 105 -4.54 -0.12 12.56
CA ILE A 105 -5.09 0.06 11.21
C ILE A 105 -5.41 -1.29 10.55
N LEU A 106 -4.51 -2.28 10.67
CA LEU A 106 -4.76 -3.61 10.12
C LEU A 106 -5.90 -4.32 10.84
N ILE A 107 -6.00 -4.20 12.17
CA ILE A 107 -7.10 -4.78 12.95
C ILE A 107 -8.44 -4.19 12.52
N GLU A 108 -8.53 -2.86 12.33
CA GLU A 108 -9.74 -2.20 11.81
C GLU A 108 -10.17 -2.68 10.43
N ILE A 109 -9.24 -3.13 9.59
CA ILE A 109 -9.55 -3.67 8.25
C ILE A 109 -10.06 -5.12 8.34
N LEU A 110 -9.62 -5.87 9.35
CA LEU A 110 -9.94 -7.29 9.51
C LEU A 110 -11.25 -7.54 10.29
N LEU A 111 -11.81 -6.50 10.94
CA LEU A 111 -13.07 -6.52 11.70
C LEU A 111 -14.22 -5.91 10.89
#